data_AF-K8GQF2-F1
#
_entry.id   AF-K8GQF2-F1
#
_cell.length_a   1.000
_cell.length_b   1.000
_cell.length_c   1.000
_cell.angle_alpha   90.00
_cell.angle_beta   90.00
_cell.angle_gamma   90.00
#
_symmetry.space_group_name_H-M   'P 1'
#
loop_
_entity.id
_entity.type
_entity.pdbx_description
1 polymer ?
#
loop_
_entity_poly.entity_id
_entity_poly.type
_entity_poly.pdbx_seq_one_letter_code
_entity_poly.pdbx_strand_id
1 'polypeptide(L)'
;MVSVGQLRGAEEQVAKQLEQAGWTITLPPPNTAGYDFEATKAKEVIAVQVKSHKSPVKVPQIERFLDFFDLPISRRFTRGLLVSLSGFTHNALTYFSNVNSSRVRLAVVKEGTVHWIRFNDKQPVPESNELVYIGVFTCKGGVGKTTISAHLAGAIALSGYNVAIIDLDPQKNLTTLLDGGVLVPGVGKEPPRSLKVFRIDEWDDTQPPPGIKLVVCDCSPVFEENPVHIVEKFSYCIIPTTLNPLGLNKNGFVIKNTLREIRSVNKNAYIFVLINNYFKDEAHKAQVIKEQYKKYFSKLSQQEPRFQFIDPEDAAIRNSKQLFYWGYHIYSGEKPELAFTTIGGKCAPKADFLNLLDYLEEHSDIRQFKTAENLDLEIY
;
A
#
# COMPACT_ATOMS: atom_id res chain seq x y z
N MET A 1 -20.69 -36.26 1.47
CA MET A 1 -20.20 -35.92 0.12
C MET A 1 -21.22 -34.99 -0.50
N VAL A 2 -20.87 -33.72 -0.65
CA VAL A 2 -21.73 -32.72 -1.31
C VAL A 2 -21.08 -32.41 -2.64
N SER A 3 -21.87 -32.48 -3.72
CA SER A 3 -21.42 -32.31 -5.10
C SER A 3 -20.97 -30.87 -5.39
N VAL A 4 -19.94 -30.70 -6.22
CA VAL A 4 -19.47 -29.42 -6.78
C VAL A 4 -20.59 -28.57 -7.40
N GLY A 5 -21.74 -29.17 -7.74
CA GLY A 5 -22.91 -28.47 -8.28
C GLY A 5 -23.56 -27.40 -7.37
N GLN A 6 -23.08 -27.19 -6.15
CA GLN A 6 -23.49 -26.06 -5.31
C GLN A 6 -22.56 -24.83 -5.39
N LEU A 7 -21.33 -25.00 -5.91
CA LEU A 7 -20.47 -23.87 -6.28
C LEU A 7 -21.00 -23.22 -7.55
N ARG A 8 -20.72 -21.93 -7.75
CA ARG A 8 -21.14 -21.19 -8.95
C ARG A 8 -19.97 -20.38 -9.49
N GLY A 9 -19.88 -20.24 -10.80
CA GLY A 9 -18.93 -19.33 -11.43
C GLY A 9 -17.46 -19.73 -11.21
N ALA A 10 -16.69 -18.82 -10.63
CA ALA A 10 -15.23 -18.95 -10.51
C ALA A 10 -14.82 -20.05 -9.53
N GLU A 11 -15.56 -20.19 -8.44
CA GLU A 11 -15.34 -21.19 -7.40
C GLU A 11 -15.49 -22.60 -7.97
N GLU A 12 -16.52 -22.81 -8.80
CA GLU A 12 -16.79 -24.08 -9.48
C GLU A 12 -15.65 -24.45 -10.43
N GLN A 13 -15.12 -23.47 -11.17
CA GLN A 13 -14.01 -23.69 -12.10
C GLN A 13 -12.72 -24.11 -11.38
N VAL A 14 -12.38 -23.44 -10.27
CA VAL A 14 -11.19 -23.79 -9.47
C VAL A 14 -11.38 -25.16 -8.82
N ALA A 15 -12.57 -25.45 -8.29
CA ALA A 15 -12.89 -26.75 -7.69
C ALA A 15 -12.74 -27.90 -8.69
N LYS A 16 -13.28 -27.78 -9.90
CA LYS A 16 -13.16 -28.80 -10.96
C LYS A 16 -11.72 -29.14 -11.32
N GLN A 17 -10.84 -28.13 -11.35
CA GLN A 17 -9.42 -28.37 -11.64
C GLN A 17 -8.71 -29.10 -10.51
N LEU A 18 -9.02 -28.74 -9.27
CA LEU A 18 -8.49 -29.45 -8.12
C LEU A 18 -9.00 -30.91 -8.10
N GLU A 19 -10.26 -31.16 -8.47
CA GLU A 19 -10.78 -32.52 -8.66
C GLU A 19 -10.03 -33.30 -9.75
N GLN A 20 -9.77 -32.67 -10.90
CA GLN A 20 -8.95 -33.25 -11.97
C GLN A 20 -7.52 -33.58 -11.51
N ALA A 21 -6.96 -32.76 -10.61
CA ALA A 21 -5.67 -33.00 -9.97
C ALA A 21 -5.74 -34.01 -8.79
N GLY A 22 -6.90 -34.64 -8.56
CA GLY A 22 -7.09 -35.70 -7.57
C GLY A 22 -7.35 -35.20 -6.15
N TRP A 23 -7.89 -33.98 -5.98
CA TRP A 23 -8.36 -33.46 -4.69
C TRP A 23 -9.85 -33.70 -4.50
N THR A 24 -10.26 -34.02 -3.27
CA THR A 24 -11.67 -34.11 -2.90
C THR A 24 -12.15 -32.77 -2.38
N ILE A 25 -13.24 -32.24 -2.93
CA ILE A 25 -13.81 -30.94 -2.54
C ILE A 25 -14.91 -31.11 -1.49
N THR A 26 -14.87 -30.29 -0.45
CA THR A 26 -15.90 -30.23 0.61
C THR A 26 -16.30 -28.79 0.87
N LEU A 27 -17.61 -28.52 0.92
CA LEU A 27 -18.11 -27.17 1.19
C LEU A 27 -18.07 -26.85 2.68
N PRO A 28 -17.81 -25.58 3.04
CA PRO A 28 -17.92 -25.13 4.41
C PRO A 28 -19.34 -25.35 4.97
N PRO A 29 -19.48 -25.48 6.30
CA PRO A 29 -20.76 -25.26 6.96
C PRO A 29 -21.36 -23.89 6.58
N PRO A 30 -22.69 -23.74 6.58
CA PRO A 30 -23.33 -22.44 6.34
C PRO A 30 -22.77 -21.34 7.25
N ASN A 31 -22.66 -20.12 6.72
CA ASN A 31 -22.13 -18.94 7.42
C ASN A 31 -20.65 -19.04 7.86
N THR A 32 -19.87 -19.96 7.28
CA THR A 32 -18.42 -19.96 7.53
C THR A 32 -17.75 -18.83 6.76
N ALA A 33 -16.99 -17.99 7.45
CA ALA A 33 -16.19 -16.95 6.83
C ALA A 33 -14.73 -17.42 6.60
N GLY A 34 -14.09 -16.85 5.57
CA GLY A 34 -12.63 -16.95 5.37
C GLY A 34 -12.19 -17.87 4.23
N TYR A 35 -13.01 -18.81 3.78
CA TYR A 35 -12.74 -19.69 2.64
C TYR A 35 -14.05 -20.12 1.97
N ASP A 36 -13.97 -20.52 0.70
CA ASP A 36 -15.13 -20.88 -0.12
C ASP A 36 -15.35 -22.39 -0.18
N PHE A 37 -14.26 -23.17 -0.17
CA PHE A 37 -14.30 -24.63 -0.06
C PHE A 37 -13.00 -25.22 0.47
N GLU A 38 -13.07 -26.47 0.91
CA GLU A 38 -11.95 -27.27 1.39
C GLU A 38 -11.53 -28.24 0.28
N ALA A 39 -10.23 -28.38 0.05
CA ALA A 39 -9.66 -29.39 -0.84
C ALA A 39 -8.81 -30.37 -0.03
N THR A 40 -9.11 -31.67 -0.11
CA THR A 40 -8.42 -32.72 0.65
C THR A 40 -7.73 -33.71 -0.27
N LYS A 41 -6.46 -34.00 -0.01
CA LYS A 41 -5.69 -35.04 -0.70
C LYS A 41 -4.69 -35.67 0.25
N ALA A 42 -4.77 -37.00 0.42
CA ALA A 42 -4.00 -37.75 1.41
C ALA A 42 -4.10 -37.13 2.82
N LYS A 43 -3.02 -36.58 3.37
CA LYS A 43 -3.00 -35.91 4.68
C LYS A 43 -3.12 -34.39 4.61
N GLU A 44 -3.19 -33.82 3.41
CA GLU A 44 -3.33 -32.39 3.21
C GLU A 44 -4.80 -31.98 3.16
N VAL A 45 -5.13 -30.97 3.94
CA VAL A 45 -6.44 -30.28 3.94
C VAL A 45 -6.16 -28.81 3.69
N ILE A 46 -6.68 -28.26 2.60
CA ILE A 46 -6.42 -26.89 2.16
C ILE A 46 -7.71 -26.09 2.22
N ALA A 47 -7.67 -24.93 2.89
CA ALA A 47 -8.73 -23.94 2.75
C ALA A 47 -8.50 -23.13 1.47
N VAL A 48 -9.47 -23.15 0.55
CA VAL A 48 -9.39 -22.43 -0.72
C VAL A 48 -10.32 -21.23 -0.67
N GLN A 49 -9.77 -20.05 -0.96
CA GLN A 49 -10.55 -18.84 -1.16
C GLN A 49 -10.35 -18.34 -2.59
N VAL A 50 -11.44 -18.09 -3.31
CA VAL A 50 -11.44 -17.61 -4.70
C VAL A 50 -11.91 -16.15 -4.73
N LYS A 51 -11.21 -15.32 -5.49
CA LYS A 51 -11.56 -13.92 -5.75
C LYS A 51 -11.86 -13.75 -7.24
N SER A 52 -13.12 -13.46 -7.53
CA SER A 52 -13.68 -13.30 -8.88
C SER A 52 -14.01 -11.84 -9.24
N HIS A 53 -13.44 -10.89 -8.51
CA HIS A 53 -13.64 -9.46 -8.77
C HIS A 53 -12.98 -9.02 -10.08
N LYS A 54 -13.51 -7.96 -10.71
CA LYS A 54 -12.93 -7.37 -11.92
C LYS A 54 -11.54 -6.76 -11.68
N SER A 55 -11.30 -6.23 -10.48
CA SER A 55 -10.02 -5.65 -10.09
C SER A 55 -9.09 -6.70 -9.49
N PRO A 56 -7.76 -6.58 -9.69
CA PRO A 56 -6.77 -7.44 -9.04
C PRO A 56 -6.86 -7.41 -7.51
N VAL A 57 -6.41 -8.49 -6.89
CA VAL A 57 -6.35 -8.63 -5.43
C VAL A 57 -5.29 -7.71 -4.84
N LYS A 58 -5.67 -6.90 -3.84
CA LYS A 58 -4.83 -5.94 -3.12
C LYS A 58 -4.39 -6.46 -1.74
N VAL A 59 -3.47 -5.73 -1.09
CA VAL A 59 -2.97 -6.02 0.26
C VAL A 59 -4.08 -6.33 1.28
N PRO A 60 -5.20 -5.56 1.39
CA PRO A 60 -6.22 -5.82 2.41
C PRO A 60 -6.96 -7.16 2.25
N GLN A 61 -7.04 -7.69 1.03
CA GLN A 61 -7.62 -9.01 0.78
C GLN A 61 -6.66 -10.13 1.21
N ILE A 62 -5.35 -9.94 0.99
CA ILE A 62 -4.32 -10.84 1.48
C ILE A 62 -4.29 -10.85 3.01
N GLU A 63 -4.30 -9.68 3.66
CA GLU A 63 -4.36 -9.57 5.13
C GLU A 63 -5.55 -10.35 5.69
N ARG A 64 -6.76 -10.15 5.13
CA ARG A 64 -7.96 -10.87 5.59
C ARG A 64 -7.83 -12.39 5.50
N PHE A 65 -7.18 -12.91 4.47
CA PHE A 65 -6.95 -14.35 4.35
C PHE A 65 -5.87 -14.84 5.33
N LEU A 66 -4.81 -14.05 5.56
CA LEU A 66 -3.81 -14.35 6.58
C LEU A 66 -4.40 -14.30 8.00
N ASP A 67 -5.27 -13.33 8.29
CA ASP A 67 -6.00 -13.20 9.57
C ASP A 67 -6.87 -14.42 9.84
N PHE A 68 -7.52 -14.96 8.81
CA PHE A 68 -8.28 -16.21 8.93
C PHE A 68 -7.40 -17.37 9.43
N PHE A 69 -6.13 -17.44 9.02
CA PHE A 69 -5.18 -18.46 9.48
C PHE A 69 -4.67 -18.29 10.91
N ASP A 70 -5.01 -17.18 11.57
CA ASP A 70 -4.77 -16.99 13.00
C ASP A 70 -5.96 -17.46 13.85
N LEU A 71 -7.13 -17.70 13.23
CA LEU A 71 -8.34 -18.14 13.93
C LEU A 71 -8.26 -19.63 14.31
N PRO A 72 -8.87 -20.06 15.44
CA PRO A 72 -8.87 -21.47 15.85
C PRO A 72 -9.43 -22.45 14.81
N ILE A 73 -10.46 -22.02 14.05
CA ILE A 73 -11.07 -22.83 12.99
C ILE A 73 -10.07 -23.22 11.89
N SER A 74 -9.01 -22.44 11.71
CA SER A 74 -8.01 -22.70 10.67
C SER A 74 -7.04 -23.82 11.01
N ARG A 75 -6.97 -24.25 12.29
CA ARG A 75 -5.99 -25.25 12.76
C ARG A 75 -6.11 -26.62 12.09
N ARG A 76 -7.28 -26.94 11.54
CA ARG A 76 -7.52 -28.17 10.78
C ARG A 76 -6.93 -28.14 9.38
N PHE A 77 -6.66 -26.94 8.84
CA PHE A 77 -6.07 -26.78 7.52
C PHE A 77 -4.56 -26.86 7.61
N THR A 78 -4.00 -27.73 6.79
CA THR A 78 -2.56 -27.84 6.59
C THR A 78 -2.00 -26.61 5.88
N ARG A 79 -2.77 -26.03 4.94
CA ARG A 79 -2.41 -24.87 4.11
C ARG A 79 -3.63 -24.04 3.73
N GLY A 80 -3.37 -22.84 3.22
CA GLY A 80 -4.35 -21.98 2.56
C GLY A 80 -3.96 -21.69 1.13
N LEU A 81 -4.97 -21.59 0.26
CA LEU A 81 -4.81 -21.19 -1.13
C LEU A 81 -5.74 -20.01 -1.44
N LEU A 82 -5.15 -18.85 -1.74
CA LEU A 82 -5.88 -17.69 -2.24
C LEU A 82 -5.74 -17.64 -3.77
N VAL A 83 -6.85 -17.86 -4.47
CA VAL A 83 -6.92 -17.87 -5.93
C VAL A 83 -7.55 -16.56 -6.42
N SER A 84 -6.94 -15.91 -7.39
CA SER A 84 -7.49 -14.71 -8.04
C SER A 84 -7.68 -14.90 -9.54
N LEU A 85 -8.85 -14.54 -10.06
CA LEU A 85 -9.12 -14.53 -11.50
C LEU A 85 -8.54 -13.28 -12.19
N SER A 86 -8.51 -12.15 -11.48
CA SER A 86 -8.00 -10.87 -11.98
C SER A 86 -6.51 -10.66 -11.67
N GLY A 87 -5.86 -11.66 -11.06
CA GLY A 87 -4.47 -11.53 -10.59
C GLY A 87 -4.35 -10.76 -9.28
N PHE A 88 -3.13 -10.34 -8.97
CA PHE A 88 -2.78 -9.59 -7.76
C PHE A 88 -2.09 -8.31 -8.17
N THR A 89 -2.26 -7.24 -7.39
CA THR A 89 -1.46 -6.03 -7.60
C THR A 89 0.01 -6.32 -7.26
N HIS A 90 0.88 -5.53 -7.86
CA HIS A 90 2.31 -5.58 -7.58
C HIS A 90 2.63 -5.40 -6.10
N ASN A 91 1.98 -4.42 -5.48
CA ASN A 91 2.22 -4.10 -4.07
C ASN A 91 1.63 -5.17 -3.15
N ALA A 92 0.55 -5.87 -3.56
CA ALA A 92 0.05 -7.05 -2.86
C ALA A 92 1.02 -8.23 -2.89
N LEU A 93 1.66 -8.47 -4.05
CA LEU A 93 2.69 -9.50 -4.18
C LEU A 93 3.96 -9.15 -3.39
N THR A 94 4.38 -7.89 -3.44
CA THR A 94 5.48 -7.32 -2.64
C THR A 94 5.21 -7.46 -1.14
N TYR A 95 3.98 -7.22 -0.71
CA TYR A 95 3.57 -7.43 0.67
C TYR A 95 3.68 -8.92 1.04
N PHE A 96 3.08 -9.81 0.24
CA PHE A 96 3.02 -11.24 0.55
C PHE A 96 4.41 -11.90 0.57
N SER A 97 5.31 -11.53 -0.33
CA SER A 97 6.69 -12.05 -0.34
C SER A 97 7.49 -11.68 0.91
N ASN A 98 7.09 -10.60 1.60
CA ASN A 98 7.65 -10.13 2.87
C ASN A 98 6.92 -10.71 4.10
N VAL A 99 5.80 -11.41 3.91
CA VAL A 99 5.09 -12.11 4.98
C VAL A 99 5.76 -13.46 5.19
N ASN A 100 6.17 -13.74 6.43
CA ASN A 100 6.77 -15.03 6.79
C ASN A 100 5.68 -16.10 7.03
N SER A 101 4.88 -16.41 6.00
CA SER A 101 3.84 -17.44 6.08
C SER A 101 4.14 -18.60 5.13
N SER A 102 4.58 -19.72 5.70
CA SER A 102 4.76 -20.97 4.96
C SER A 102 3.43 -21.70 4.68
N ARG A 103 2.33 -21.31 5.37
CA ARG A 103 1.02 -21.96 5.30
C ARG A 103 0.16 -21.50 4.13
N VAL A 104 0.32 -20.27 3.67
CA VAL A 104 -0.50 -19.71 2.59
C VAL A 104 0.24 -19.76 1.25
N ARG A 105 -0.50 -19.97 0.17
CA ARG A 105 -0.04 -19.86 -1.22
C ARG A 105 -1.02 -18.99 -2.01
N LEU A 106 -0.49 -18.31 -3.01
CA LEU A 106 -1.28 -17.52 -3.96
C LEU A 106 -1.32 -18.26 -5.30
N ALA A 107 -2.43 -18.16 -6.01
CA ALA A 107 -2.58 -18.69 -7.36
C ALA A 107 -3.43 -17.76 -8.24
N VAL A 108 -3.20 -17.79 -9.54
CA VAL A 108 -3.98 -17.06 -10.55
C VAL A 108 -4.65 -18.01 -11.49
N VAL A 109 -5.84 -17.66 -11.99
CA VAL A 109 -6.46 -18.39 -13.09
C VAL A 109 -6.07 -17.71 -14.40
N LYS A 110 -5.33 -18.40 -15.28
CA LYS A 110 -5.05 -17.95 -16.66
C LYS A 110 -5.52 -19.00 -17.64
N GLU A 111 -6.19 -18.59 -18.70
CA GLU A 111 -6.66 -19.49 -19.78
C GLU A 111 -7.44 -20.70 -19.25
N GLY A 112 -8.26 -20.48 -18.23
CA GLY A 112 -9.05 -21.54 -17.65
C GLY A 112 -8.31 -22.42 -16.64
N THR A 113 -7.01 -22.26 -16.42
CA THR A 113 -6.16 -23.10 -15.56
C THR A 113 -5.60 -22.36 -14.34
N VAL A 114 -5.48 -23.03 -13.19
CA VAL A 114 -4.97 -22.50 -11.91
C VAL A 114 -3.46 -22.66 -11.86
N HIS A 115 -2.77 -21.53 -11.78
CA HIS A 115 -1.31 -21.45 -11.76
C HIS A 115 -0.82 -20.90 -10.43
N TRP A 116 0.14 -21.59 -9.83
CA TRP A 116 0.73 -21.15 -8.57
C TRP A 116 1.63 -19.95 -8.78
N ILE A 117 1.54 -18.96 -7.91
CA ILE A 117 2.49 -17.85 -7.90
C ILE A 117 3.78 -18.32 -7.21
N ARG A 118 4.87 -18.32 -7.98
CA ARG A 118 6.23 -18.29 -7.43
C ARG A 118 6.78 -16.89 -7.58
N PHE A 119 7.43 -16.41 -6.53
CA PHE A 119 8.15 -15.15 -6.57
C PHE A 119 9.49 -15.39 -7.28
N ASN A 120 9.61 -14.90 -8.52
CA ASN A 120 10.86 -14.88 -9.26
C ASN A 120 11.48 -13.47 -9.22
N ASP A 121 12.82 -13.44 -9.30
CA ASP A 121 13.69 -12.32 -8.91
C ASP A 121 13.84 -11.20 -9.97
N LYS A 122 12.84 -10.96 -10.84
CA LYS A 122 12.95 -9.86 -11.81
C LYS A 122 11.66 -9.08 -11.98
N GLN A 123 11.74 -7.80 -11.63
CA GLN A 123 10.80 -6.78 -12.04
C GLN A 123 11.43 -5.95 -13.16
N PRO A 124 10.71 -5.65 -14.26
CA PRO A 124 11.21 -4.72 -15.24
C PRO A 124 11.33 -3.32 -14.63
N VAL A 125 12.45 -2.66 -14.88
CA VAL A 125 12.67 -1.26 -14.52
C VAL A 125 11.89 -0.40 -15.53
N PRO A 126 11.17 0.65 -15.09
CA PRO A 126 10.53 1.60 -15.99
C PRO A 126 11.49 2.17 -17.04
N GLU A 127 11.10 2.17 -18.32
CA GLU A 127 11.89 2.76 -19.43
C GLU A 127 11.78 4.28 -19.55
N SER A 128 10.85 4.93 -18.82
CA SER A 128 10.66 6.39 -18.90
C SER A 128 11.80 7.17 -18.24
N ASN A 129 12.24 8.27 -18.86
CA ASN A 129 13.28 9.17 -18.35
C ASN A 129 12.76 10.31 -17.45
N GLU A 130 11.45 10.45 -17.27
CA GLU A 130 10.87 11.57 -16.52
C GLU A 130 10.78 11.27 -15.01
N LEU A 131 11.13 12.25 -14.18
CA LEU A 131 11.01 12.17 -12.72
C LEU A 131 9.58 12.48 -12.28
N VAL A 132 9.04 11.65 -11.41
CA VAL A 132 7.76 11.90 -10.73
C VAL A 132 8.01 12.44 -9.34
N TYR A 133 7.44 13.60 -9.05
CA TYR A 133 7.52 14.20 -7.72
C TYR A 133 6.21 14.03 -6.95
N ILE A 134 6.35 13.57 -5.71
CA ILE A 134 5.27 13.41 -4.73
C ILE A 134 5.56 14.34 -3.55
N GLY A 135 4.81 15.43 -3.42
CA GLY A 135 4.88 16.33 -2.28
C GLY A 135 3.97 15.88 -1.14
N VAL A 136 4.48 15.79 0.09
CA VAL A 136 3.65 15.53 1.27
C VAL A 136 3.48 16.84 2.05
N PHE A 137 2.28 17.42 2.01
CA PHE A 137 1.96 18.73 2.59
C PHE A 137 1.05 18.65 3.79
N THR A 138 1.24 19.54 4.77
CA THR A 138 0.18 19.86 5.74
C THR A 138 0.50 21.14 6.48
N CYS A 139 -0.44 22.10 6.54
CA CYS A 139 -0.25 23.32 7.33
C CYS A 139 -0.59 23.13 8.82
N LYS A 140 -0.50 21.89 9.33
CA LYS A 140 -0.71 21.55 10.73
C LYS A 140 0.39 20.61 11.22
N GLY A 141 1.17 21.07 12.19
CA GLY A 141 2.17 20.24 12.86
C GLY A 141 1.56 18.98 13.48
N GLY A 142 2.31 17.87 13.43
CA GLY A 142 1.98 16.65 14.17
C GLY A 142 0.95 15.71 13.53
N VAL A 143 0.54 15.92 12.27
CA VAL A 143 -0.36 14.95 11.56
C VAL A 143 0.40 13.85 10.81
N GLY A 144 1.73 13.76 11.00
CA GLY A 144 2.56 12.66 10.51
C GLY A 144 3.20 12.87 9.14
N LYS A 145 3.35 14.11 8.66
CA LYS A 145 3.96 14.45 7.36
C LYS A 145 5.28 13.72 7.08
N THR A 146 6.29 13.94 7.92
CA THR A 146 7.61 13.29 7.82
C THR A 146 7.52 11.76 7.86
N THR A 147 6.63 11.22 8.70
CA THR A 147 6.36 9.78 8.78
C THR A 147 5.80 9.26 7.46
N ILE A 148 4.81 9.95 6.87
CA ILE A 148 4.23 9.57 5.58
C ILE A 148 5.30 9.64 4.48
N SER A 149 6.08 10.71 4.42
CA SER A 149 7.15 10.89 3.43
C SER A 149 8.16 9.74 3.45
N ALA A 150 8.71 9.43 4.64
CA ALA A 150 9.72 8.38 4.80
C ALA A 150 9.18 6.99 4.42
N HIS A 151 7.99 6.65 4.90
CA HIS A 151 7.45 5.30 4.73
C HIS A 151 6.78 5.10 3.36
N LEU A 152 6.27 6.16 2.72
CA LEU A 152 5.84 6.08 1.33
C LEU A 152 7.04 5.82 0.41
N ALA A 153 8.16 6.52 0.61
CA ALA A 153 9.41 6.21 -0.09
C ALA A 153 9.87 4.77 0.22
N GLY A 154 9.75 4.34 1.48
CA GLY A 154 9.88 2.95 1.90
C GLY A 154 9.11 1.95 1.04
N ALA A 155 7.79 2.17 0.90
CA ALA A 155 6.93 1.30 0.14
C ALA A 155 7.27 1.32 -1.36
N ILE A 156 7.59 2.48 -1.91
CA ILE A 156 8.07 2.62 -3.30
C ILE A 156 9.36 1.80 -3.52
N ALA A 157 10.32 1.86 -2.58
CA ALA A 157 11.54 1.06 -2.64
C ALA A 157 11.29 -0.44 -2.48
N LEU A 158 10.37 -0.84 -1.58
CA LEU A 158 9.94 -2.24 -1.46
C LEU A 158 9.33 -2.75 -2.75
N SER A 159 8.58 -1.90 -3.45
CA SER A 159 7.96 -2.20 -4.74
C SER A 159 8.92 -2.17 -5.92
N GLY A 160 10.23 -2.11 -5.67
CA GLY A 160 11.27 -2.30 -6.67
C GLY A 160 11.84 -1.02 -7.28
N TYR A 161 11.25 0.14 -7.01
CA TYR A 161 11.66 1.41 -7.59
C TYR A 161 12.82 2.04 -6.84
N ASN A 162 13.72 2.72 -7.56
CA ASN A 162 14.67 3.63 -6.90
C ASN A 162 13.98 4.98 -6.68
N VAL A 163 14.02 5.45 -5.44
CA VAL A 163 13.33 6.66 -5.00
C VAL A 163 14.26 7.52 -4.17
N ALA A 164 14.25 8.82 -4.43
CA ALA A 164 14.93 9.83 -3.64
C ALA A 164 13.94 10.46 -2.66
N ILE A 165 14.42 10.87 -1.49
CA ILE A 165 13.63 11.64 -0.54
C ILE A 165 14.26 13.02 -0.40
N ILE A 166 13.48 14.09 -0.52
CA ILE A 166 13.95 15.45 -0.30
C ILE A 166 13.33 15.99 0.99
N ASP A 167 14.18 16.45 1.90
CA ASP A 167 13.76 17.15 3.12
C ASP A 167 13.68 18.66 2.82
N LEU A 168 12.45 19.16 2.60
CA LEU A 168 12.19 20.57 2.35
C LEU A 168 11.84 21.32 3.65
N ASP A 169 11.70 20.62 4.76
CA ASP A 169 11.35 21.20 6.05
C ASP A 169 12.61 21.81 6.71
N PRO A 170 12.65 23.12 7.02
CA PRO A 170 13.80 23.73 7.66
C PRO A 170 14.20 23.09 9.00
N GLN A 171 13.26 22.40 9.67
CA GLN A 171 13.53 21.66 10.90
C GLN A 171 14.37 20.40 10.68
N LYS A 172 14.47 19.91 9.44
CA LYS A 172 15.28 18.74 9.05
C LYS A 172 14.97 17.47 9.86
N ASN A 173 13.69 17.31 10.24
CA ASN A 173 13.24 16.18 11.04
C ASN A 173 13.48 14.86 10.29
N LEU A 174 13.21 14.82 8.99
CA LEU A 174 13.40 13.63 8.16
C LEU A 174 14.88 13.24 8.07
N THR A 175 15.75 14.21 7.81
CA THR A 175 17.21 14.02 7.75
C THR A 175 17.73 13.44 9.07
N THR A 176 17.26 13.97 10.21
CA THR A 176 17.63 13.50 11.54
C THR A 176 17.12 12.09 11.80
N LEU A 177 15.87 11.80 11.43
CA LEU A 177 15.24 10.49 11.64
C LEU A 177 15.89 9.37 10.81
N LEU A 178 16.38 9.68 9.62
CA LEU A 178 16.99 8.68 8.74
C LEU A 178 18.51 8.72 8.71
N ASP A 179 19.16 9.66 9.42
CA ASP A 179 20.63 9.85 9.39
C ASP A 179 21.20 9.90 7.96
N GLY A 180 20.52 10.64 7.07
CA GLY A 180 20.88 10.74 5.65
C GLY A 180 20.46 9.54 4.78
N GLY A 181 19.98 8.43 5.35
CA GLY A 181 19.37 7.35 4.60
C GLY A 181 19.17 6.03 5.35
N VAL A 182 18.32 5.17 4.79
CA VAL A 182 17.99 3.86 5.36
C VAL A 182 18.06 2.76 4.32
N LEU A 183 18.44 1.54 4.74
CA LEU A 183 18.35 0.36 3.88
C LEU A 183 16.95 -0.24 3.97
N VAL A 184 16.31 -0.40 2.82
CA VAL A 184 15.06 -1.12 2.68
C VAL A 184 15.38 -2.55 2.25
N PRO A 185 14.92 -3.58 2.99
CA PRO A 185 15.13 -4.96 2.61
C PRO A 185 14.60 -5.23 1.19
N GLY A 186 15.36 -6.01 0.41
CA GLY A 186 14.89 -6.46 -0.90
C GLY A 186 13.74 -7.48 -0.77
N VAL A 187 13.05 -7.70 -1.88
CA VAL A 187 12.00 -8.73 -1.99
C VAL A 187 12.63 -10.03 -2.48
N GLY A 188 12.36 -11.15 -1.82
CA GLY A 188 12.87 -12.45 -2.26
C GLY A 188 14.40 -12.52 -2.14
N LYS A 189 15.12 -12.71 -3.25
CA LYS A 189 16.59 -12.68 -3.28
C LYS A 189 17.17 -11.32 -3.71
N GLU A 190 16.33 -10.32 -3.93
CA GLU A 190 16.81 -8.99 -4.31
C GLU A 190 17.70 -8.38 -3.22
N PRO A 191 18.76 -7.65 -3.59
CA PRO A 191 19.57 -6.93 -2.63
C PRO A 191 18.75 -5.80 -1.96
N PRO A 192 19.10 -5.40 -0.72
CA PRO A 192 18.54 -4.21 -0.10
C PRO A 192 18.74 -2.96 -0.98
N ARG A 193 17.74 -2.08 -1.01
CA ARG A 193 17.81 -0.78 -1.70
C ARG A 193 18.12 0.31 -0.68
N SER A 194 19.01 1.24 -1.06
CA SER A 194 19.31 2.41 -0.23
C SER A 194 18.33 3.53 -0.53
N LEU A 195 17.58 3.96 0.48
CA LEU A 195 16.82 5.19 0.48
C LEU A 195 17.71 6.31 1.00
N LYS A 196 18.05 7.25 0.13
CA LYS A 196 18.84 8.42 0.52
C LYS A 196 17.95 9.63 0.72
N VAL A 197 18.23 10.37 1.79
CA VAL A 197 17.63 11.69 2.04
C VAL A 197 18.57 12.75 1.50
N PHE A 198 18.03 13.66 0.70
CA PHE A 198 18.71 14.80 0.13
C PHE A 198 18.17 16.07 0.76
N ARG A 199 19.06 17.03 0.97
CA ARG A 199 18.62 18.41 1.14
C ARG A 199 18.33 19.03 -0.23
N ILE A 200 17.53 20.08 -0.25
CA ILE A 200 17.24 20.78 -1.50
C ILE A 200 18.49 21.31 -2.19
N ASP A 201 19.50 21.77 -1.44
CA ASP A 201 20.75 22.28 -1.98
C ASP A 201 21.68 21.18 -2.53
N GLU A 202 21.38 19.91 -2.26
CA GLU A 202 22.11 18.73 -2.76
C GLU A 202 21.39 18.06 -3.94
N TRP A 203 20.16 18.49 -4.25
CA TRP A 203 19.31 17.87 -5.27
C TRP A 203 19.45 18.62 -6.60
N ASP A 204 20.00 17.93 -7.61
CA ASP A 204 20.03 18.38 -8.99
C ASP A 204 19.19 17.42 -9.85
N ASP A 205 18.06 17.91 -10.35
CA ASP A 205 17.16 17.11 -11.16
C ASP A 205 17.44 17.16 -12.65
N THR A 206 18.42 17.96 -13.07
CA THR A 206 19.00 17.86 -14.41
C THR A 206 19.94 16.65 -14.53
N GLN A 207 20.49 16.20 -13.40
CA GLN A 207 21.38 15.04 -13.29
C GLN A 207 21.02 14.21 -12.03
N PRO A 208 19.82 13.60 -11.98
CA PRO A 208 19.43 12.81 -10.83
C PRO A 208 20.34 11.58 -10.70
N PRO A 209 20.50 11.02 -9.48
CA PRO A 209 21.26 9.79 -9.29
C PRO A 209 20.73 8.65 -10.19
N PRO A 210 21.62 7.79 -10.72
CA PRO A 210 21.22 6.76 -11.69
C PRO A 210 20.05 5.90 -11.21
N GLY A 211 19.05 5.75 -12.08
CA GLY A 211 17.90 4.88 -11.85
C GLY A 211 16.80 5.48 -10.96
N ILE A 212 16.99 6.66 -10.36
CA ILE A 212 15.91 7.36 -9.64
C ILE A 212 14.84 7.80 -10.63
N LYS A 213 13.58 7.42 -10.33
CA LYS A 213 12.40 7.81 -11.13
C LYS A 213 11.33 8.49 -10.29
N LEU A 214 11.35 8.26 -8.97
CA LEU A 214 10.39 8.81 -8.03
C LEU A 214 11.13 9.67 -7.01
N VAL A 215 10.52 10.78 -6.64
CA VAL A 215 11.04 11.72 -5.66
C VAL A 215 9.93 12.04 -4.67
N VAL A 216 10.14 11.71 -3.38
CA VAL A 216 9.20 12.04 -2.31
C VAL A 216 9.73 13.25 -1.55
N CYS A 217 8.92 14.31 -1.46
CA CYS A 217 9.32 15.57 -0.82
C CYS A 217 8.59 15.74 0.51
N ASP A 218 9.32 15.74 1.62
CA ASP A 218 8.82 16.13 2.93
C ASP A 218 8.72 17.65 3.01
N CYS A 219 7.54 18.22 2.71
CA CYS A 219 7.36 19.67 2.54
C CYS A 219 7.40 20.42 3.88
N SER A 220 7.75 21.70 3.93
CA SER A 220 7.53 22.51 5.14
C SER A 220 6.03 22.63 5.45
N PRO A 221 5.61 22.66 6.73
CA PRO A 221 4.24 23.03 7.10
C PRO A 221 3.90 24.49 6.80
N VAL A 222 4.89 25.36 6.55
CA VAL A 222 4.69 26.72 6.05
C VAL A 222 4.88 26.69 4.54
N PHE A 223 3.83 27.02 3.79
CA PHE A 223 3.85 26.82 2.34
C PHE A 223 4.96 27.62 1.65
N GLU A 224 5.18 28.86 2.07
CA GLU A 224 6.16 29.80 1.50
C GLU A 224 7.62 29.37 1.70
N GLU A 225 7.89 28.47 2.65
CA GLU A 225 9.24 27.92 2.87
C GLU A 225 9.58 26.81 1.86
N ASN A 226 8.60 26.30 1.11
CA ASN A 226 8.83 25.31 0.08
C ASN A 226 9.33 25.98 -1.20
N PRO A 227 10.42 25.50 -1.82
CA PRO A 227 10.92 26.05 -3.07
C PRO A 227 9.89 25.95 -4.19
N VAL A 228 9.48 27.09 -4.74
CA VAL A 228 8.44 27.18 -5.79
C VAL A 228 8.76 26.26 -6.97
N HIS A 229 10.00 26.27 -7.45
CA HIS A 229 10.45 25.45 -8.58
C HIS A 229 10.38 23.93 -8.34
N ILE A 230 10.29 23.48 -7.08
CA ILE A 230 10.04 22.07 -6.73
C ILE A 230 8.55 21.80 -6.67
N VAL A 231 7.78 22.71 -6.04
CA VAL A 231 6.31 22.58 -5.95
C VAL A 231 5.67 22.57 -7.34
N GLU A 232 6.18 23.33 -8.29
CA GLU A 232 5.75 23.32 -9.71
C GLU A 232 5.91 21.95 -10.38
N LYS A 233 6.88 21.14 -9.94
CA LYS A 233 7.19 19.81 -10.50
C LYS A 233 6.34 18.70 -9.90
N PHE A 234 5.60 18.97 -8.81
CA PHE A 234 4.78 17.96 -8.15
C PHE A 234 3.73 17.38 -9.09
N SER A 235 3.86 16.09 -9.38
CA SER A 235 2.84 15.31 -10.08
C SER A 235 1.69 14.99 -9.13
N TYR A 236 2.04 14.71 -7.87
CA TYR A 236 1.11 14.31 -6.82
C TYR A 236 1.39 15.06 -5.52
N CYS A 237 0.34 15.43 -4.81
CA CYS A 237 0.42 15.93 -3.45
C CYS A 237 -0.42 15.06 -2.51
N ILE A 238 0.13 14.72 -1.36
CA ILE A 238 -0.58 14.00 -0.30
C ILE A 238 -0.73 14.93 0.90
N ILE A 239 -1.96 15.12 1.36
CA ILE A 239 -2.29 15.91 2.54
C ILE A 239 -2.77 14.97 3.65
N PRO A 240 -1.90 14.53 4.57
CA PRO A 240 -2.32 13.72 5.70
C PRO A 240 -3.18 14.53 6.68
N THR A 241 -4.23 13.90 7.18
CA THR A 241 -5.10 14.44 8.24
C THR A 241 -5.57 13.32 9.15
N THR A 242 -5.95 13.64 10.38
CA THR A 242 -6.55 12.68 11.31
C THR A 242 -8.07 12.70 11.20
N LEU A 243 -8.71 11.54 11.27
CA LEU A 243 -10.17 11.44 11.33
C LEU A 243 -10.65 11.59 12.78
N ASN A 244 -11.17 12.77 13.13
CA ASN A 244 -11.78 12.99 14.44
C ASN A 244 -12.96 14.01 14.37
N PRO A 245 -13.90 13.98 15.34
CA PRO A 245 -15.13 14.78 15.29
C PRO A 245 -14.89 16.29 15.30
N LEU A 246 -13.93 16.76 16.12
CA LEU A 246 -13.61 18.19 16.26
C LEU A 246 -12.74 18.72 15.12
N GLY A 247 -12.16 17.81 14.34
CA GLY A 247 -11.20 18.10 13.29
C GLY A 247 -11.84 18.46 11.96
N LEU A 248 -13.11 18.13 11.70
CA LEU A 248 -13.70 18.35 10.39
C LEU A 248 -13.67 19.83 9.97
N ASN A 249 -14.07 20.73 10.88
CA ASN A 249 -14.08 22.16 10.59
C ASN A 249 -12.65 22.73 10.50
N LYS A 250 -11.77 22.36 11.45
CA LYS A 250 -10.39 22.88 11.52
C LYS A 250 -9.50 22.28 10.43
N ASN A 251 -9.37 20.97 10.39
CA ASN A 251 -8.57 20.25 9.38
C ASN A 251 -9.17 20.47 7.98
N GLY A 252 -10.49 20.51 7.82
CA GLY A 252 -11.13 20.78 6.53
C GLY A 252 -10.83 22.17 5.98
N PHE A 253 -10.78 23.19 6.86
CA PHE A 253 -10.32 24.53 6.47
C PHE A 253 -8.85 24.54 6.08
N VAL A 254 -7.98 23.91 6.89
CA VAL A 254 -6.54 23.79 6.60
C VAL A 254 -6.32 23.13 5.23
N ILE A 255 -6.96 22.00 4.96
CA ILE A 255 -6.87 21.29 3.68
C ILE A 255 -7.28 22.19 2.51
N LYS A 256 -8.37 22.96 2.65
CA LYS A 256 -8.82 23.89 1.59
C LYS A 256 -7.84 25.03 1.35
N ASN A 257 -7.18 25.53 2.39
CA ASN A 257 -6.15 26.56 2.23
C ASN A 257 -4.88 25.99 1.60
N THR A 258 -4.38 24.86 2.09
CA THR A 258 -3.24 24.15 1.49
C THR A 258 -3.50 23.84 0.01
N LEU A 259 -4.72 23.42 -0.34
CA LEU A 259 -5.13 23.22 -1.74
C LEU A 259 -4.99 24.50 -2.57
N ARG A 260 -5.47 25.64 -2.08
CA ARG A 260 -5.39 26.94 -2.78
C ARG A 260 -3.95 27.39 -2.94
N GLU A 261 -3.13 27.23 -1.90
CA GLU A 261 -1.70 27.55 -1.91
C GLU A 261 -0.97 26.71 -2.96
N ILE A 262 -1.13 25.38 -2.93
CA ILE A 262 -0.57 24.49 -3.97
C ILE A 262 -1.06 24.92 -5.35
N ARG A 263 -2.36 25.18 -5.53
CA ARG A 263 -2.92 25.62 -6.81
C ARG A 263 -2.45 27.00 -7.24
N SER A 264 -1.94 27.86 -6.36
CA SER A 264 -1.36 29.14 -6.76
C SER A 264 -0.07 28.97 -7.56
N VAL A 265 0.66 27.87 -7.31
CA VAL A 265 1.94 27.53 -7.94
C VAL A 265 1.77 26.42 -8.99
N ASN A 266 1.08 25.33 -8.64
CA ASN A 266 0.93 24.13 -9.47
C ASN A 266 -0.55 23.82 -9.78
N LYS A 267 -0.94 24.11 -11.02
CA LYS A 267 -2.30 23.87 -11.53
C LYS A 267 -2.59 22.40 -11.83
N ASN A 268 -1.54 21.58 -11.97
CA ASN A 268 -1.62 20.25 -12.55
C ASN A 268 -1.50 19.11 -11.52
N ALA A 269 -0.92 19.35 -10.35
CA ALA A 269 -0.75 18.28 -9.35
C ALA A 269 -2.09 17.62 -8.98
N TYR A 270 -2.12 16.29 -8.93
CA TYR A 270 -3.22 15.55 -8.32
C TYR A 270 -3.07 15.60 -6.79
N ILE A 271 -4.14 15.97 -6.09
CA ILE A 271 -4.10 16.24 -4.66
C ILE A 271 -4.98 15.23 -3.93
N PHE A 272 -4.36 14.44 -3.06
CA PHE A 272 -4.99 13.40 -2.28
C PHE A 272 -5.03 13.77 -0.81
N VAL A 273 -6.20 13.70 -0.18
CA VAL A 273 -6.33 13.82 1.28
C VAL A 273 -6.33 12.42 1.88
N LEU A 274 -5.32 12.13 2.69
CA LEU A 274 -5.10 10.83 3.30
C LEU A 274 -5.48 10.86 4.78
N ILE A 275 -6.26 9.87 5.22
CA ILE A 275 -6.47 9.66 6.66
C ILE A 275 -5.25 8.95 7.25
N ASN A 276 -4.57 9.65 8.15
CA ASN A 276 -3.53 9.10 9.02
C ASN A 276 -4.09 8.81 10.42
N ASN A 277 -3.43 7.91 11.14
CA ASN A 277 -3.78 7.50 12.49
C ASN A 277 -5.22 6.96 12.60
N TYR A 278 -5.62 6.11 11.66
CA TYR A 278 -6.98 5.57 11.56
C TYR A 278 -7.23 4.42 12.56
N PHE A 279 -8.28 4.53 13.37
CA PHE A 279 -8.68 3.51 14.35
C PHE A 279 -9.74 2.57 13.76
N LYS A 280 -9.32 1.37 13.34
CA LYS A 280 -10.22 0.36 12.74
C LYS A 280 -11.21 -0.24 13.75
N ASP A 281 -10.83 -0.28 15.03
CA ASP A 281 -11.60 -0.97 16.08
C ASP A 281 -12.84 -0.19 16.55
N GLU A 282 -12.98 1.09 16.16
CA GLU A 282 -14.17 1.91 16.43
C GLU A 282 -15.06 2.06 15.18
N ALA A 283 -15.30 0.97 14.46
CA ALA A 283 -15.92 0.95 13.13
C ALA A 283 -17.18 1.82 13.00
N HIS A 284 -18.11 1.76 13.94
CA HIS A 284 -19.33 2.60 13.88
C HIS A 284 -19.00 4.11 13.96
N LYS A 285 -18.20 4.54 14.95
CA LYS A 285 -17.83 5.96 15.11
C LYS A 285 -17.01 6.43 13.92
N ALA A 286 -16.05 5.63 13.49
CA ALA A 286 -15.22 5.90 12.31
C ALA A 286 -16.10 6.05 11.06
N GLN A 287 -17.09 5.19 10.87
CA GLN A 287 -18.04 5.26 9.76
C GLN A 287 -18.87 6.55 9.78
N VAL A 288 -19.42 6.92 10.94
CA VAL A 288 -20.20 8.17 11.06
C VAL A 288 -19.34 9.40 10.72
N ILE A 289 -18.13 9.48 11.27
CA ILE A 289 -17.22 10.62 11.02
C ILE A 289 -16.77 10.64 9.55
N LYS A 290 -16.44 9.47 8.98
CA LYS A 290 -16.08 9.30 7.57
C LYS A 290 -17.14 9.88 6.64
N GLU A 291 -18.41 9.55 6.87
CA GLU A 291 -19.52 10.06 6.06
C GLU A 291 -19.66 11.59 6.16
N GLN A 292 -19.32 12.20 7.30
CA GLN A 292 -19.29 13.67 7.40
C GLN A 292 -18.14 14.28 6.60
N TYR A 293 -16.94 13.67 6.61
CA TYR A 293 -15.80 14.12 5.79
C TYR A 293 -16.11 14.00 4.29
N LYS A 294 -16.68 12.88 3.85
CA LYS A 294 -17.14 12.71 2.46
C LYS A 294 -18.11 13.80 2.04
N LYS A 295 -19.13 14.07 2.86
CA LYS A 295 -20.10 15.15 2.60
C LYS A 295 -19.40 16.51 2.52
N TYR A 296 -18.49 16.80 3.45
CA TYR A 296 -17.76 18.07 3.51
C TYR A 296 -16.90 18.33 2.26
N PHE A 297 -16.23 17.30 1.75
CA PHE A 297 -15.36 17.41 0.58
C PHE A 297 -16.07 17.15 -0.76
N SER A 298 -17.30 16.62 -0.76
CA SER A 298 -18.04 16.29 -1.98
C SER A 298 -18.11 17.45 -2.99
N LYS A 299 -18.48 18.66 -2.52
CA LYS A 299 -18.51 19.86 -3.36
C LYS A 299 -17.14 20.22 -3.91
N LEU A 300 -16.09 20.07 -3.11
CA LEU A 300 -14.72 20.37 -3.52
C LEU A 300 -14.25 19.39 -4.60
N SER A 301 -14.48 18.09 -4.41
CA SER A 301 -14.18 17.07 -5.42
C SER A 301 -14.97 17.25 -6.73
N GLN A 302 -16.16 17.84 -6.69
CA GLN A 302 -16.91 18.18 -7.91
C GLN A 302 -16.32 19.38 -8.66
N GLN A 303 -15.72 20.33 -7.93
CA GLN A 303 -15.16 21.57 -8.49
C GLN A 303 -13.70 21.41 -8.92
N GLU A 304 -12.96 20.52 -8.27
CA GLU A 304 -11.53 20.29 -8.48
C GLU A 304 -11.32 18.85 -8.99
N PRO A 305 -11.24 18.62 -10.31
CA PRO A 305 -11.18 17.27 -10.88
C PRO A 305 -9.89 16.52 -10.52
N ARG A 306 -8.84 17.24 -10.11
CA ARG A 306 -7.56 16.69 -9.61
C ARG A 306 -7.45 16.75 -8.09
N PHE A 307 -8.58 16.68 -7.38
CA PHE A 307 -8.64 16.60 -5.92
C PHE A 307 -9.49 15.41 -5.47
N GLN A 308 -8.94 14.59 -4.58
CA GLN A 308 -9.62 13.40 -4.07
C GLN A 308 -9.42 13.24 -2.56
N PHE A 309 -10.54 13.11 -1.84
CA PHE A 309 -10.53 12.61 -0.47
C PHE A 309 -10.53 11.08 -0.52
N ILE A 310 -9.47 10.45 -0.01
CA ILE A 310 -9.34 8.99 -0.01
C ILE A 310 -10.30 8.42 1.03
N ASP A 311 -11.18 7.49 0.62
CA ASP A 311 -11.96 6.72 1.59
C ASP A 311 -10.99 5.86 2.42
N PRO A 312 -10.99 5.94 3.76
CA PRO A 312 -10.11 5.11 4.59
C PRO A 312 -10.32 3.59 4.44
N GLU A 313 -11.42 3.15 3.83
CA GLU A 313 -11.60 1.74 3.41
C GLU A 313 -10.77 1.38 2.17
N ASP A 314 -10.49 2.35 1.29
CA ASP A 314 -9.66 2.16 0.11
C ASP A 314 -8.17 2.29 0.47
N ALA A 315 -7.79 3.35 1.20
CA ALA A 315 -6.45 3.51 1.77
C ALA A 315 -6.42 4.49 2.95
N ALA A 316 -5.77 4.07 4.04
CA ALA A 316 -5.46 4.90 5.20
C ALA A 316 -4.24 4.32 5.91
N ILE A 317 -3.58 5.15 6.73
CA ILE A 317 -2.55 4.67 7.65
C ILE A 317 -3.20 4.42 9.01
N ARG A 318 -3.22 3.16 9.44
CA ARG A 318 -3.86 2.77 10.70
C ARG A 318 -3.03 3.22 11.90
N ASN A 319 -3.70 3.44 13.03
CA ASN A 319 -3.01 3.69 14.29
C ASN A 319 -2.04 2.53 14.58
N SER A 320 -0.78 2.87 14.85
CA SER A 320 0.29 1.88 15.02
C SER A 320 1.27 2.37 16.08
N LYS A 321 1.55 1.51 17.07
CA LYS A 321 2.62 1.75 18.04
C LYS A 321 3.99 1.84 17.37
N GLN A 322 4.22 1.07 16.30
CA GLN A 322 5.49 1.11 15.56
C GLN A 322 5.72 2.48 14.92
N LEU A 323 4.67 3.07 14.34
CA LEU A 323 4.75 4.43 13.78
C LEU A 323 4.80 5.50 14.88
N PHE A 324 4.11 5.29 16.00
CA PHE A 324 4.11 6.21 17.13
C PHE A 324 5.50 6.33 17.79
N TYR A 325 6.21 5.21 17.94
CA TYR A 325 7.57 5.17 18.49
C TYR A 325 8.68 5.23 17.43
N TRP A 326 8.32 5.49 16.16
CA TRP A 326 9.32 5.64 15.12
C TRP A 326 10.19 6.89 15.39
N GLY A 327 11.51 6.72 15.34
CA GLY A 327 12.47 7.71 15.83
C GLY A 327 13.03 7.40 17.23
N TYR A 328 12.56 6.34 17.89
CA TYR A 328 13.15 5.89 19.17
C TYR A 328 14.66 5.65 19.07
N HIS A 329 15.14 5.21 17.91
CA HIS A 329 16.56 4.97 17.61
C HIS A 329 17.46 6.19 17.83
N ILE A 330 16.92 7.41 17.69
CA ILE A 330 17.63 8.67 17.99
C ILE A 330 18.09 8.70 19.45
N TYR A 331 17.34 8.07 20.36
CA TYR A 331 17.62 8.05 21.79
C TYR A 331 18.24 6.73 22.25
N SER A 332 17.92 5.60 21.61
CA SER A 332 18.49 4.30 21.96
C SER A 332 19.89 4.06 21.37
N GLY A 333 20.30 4.84 20.36
CA GLY A 333 21.56 4.65 19.64
C GLY A 333 21.52 3.51 18.61
N GLU A 334 20.34 2.96 18.34
CA GLU A 334 20.13 1.99 17.28
C GLU A 334 20.24 2.65 15.89
N LYS A 335 20.45 1.82 14.85
CA LYS A 335 20.49 2.33 13.47
C LYS A 335 19.11 2.81 13.03
N PRO A 336 19.01 3.84 12.18
CA PRO A 336 17.75 4.22 11.57
C PRO A 336 17.11 3.07 10.80
N GLU A 337 15.82 2.87 11.04
CA GLU A 337 14.99 1.93 10.29
C GLU A 337 13.62 2.54 10.01
N LEU A 338 12.93 2.00 8.99
CA LEU A 338 11.50 2.25 8.82
C LEU A 338 10.71 1.38 9.80
N ALA A 339 9.48 1.78 10.14
CA ALA A 339 8.56 0.98 10.95
C ALA A 339 7.97 -0.23 10.19
N PHE A 340 8.80 -0.92 9.40
CA PHE A 340 8.46 -2.03 8.51
C PHE A 340 8.84 -3.41 9.07
N THR A 341 9.20 -3.43 10.34
CA THR A 341 9.52 -4.64 11.10
C THR A 341 8.28 -5.53 11.26
N THR A 342 8.47 -6.83 11.06
CA THR A 342 7.40 -7.83 11.15
C THR A 342 7.20 -8.26 12.61
N ILE A 343 6.00 -8.05 13.16
CA ILE A 343 5.60 -8.46 14.50
C ILE A 343 4.47 -9.48 14.39
N GLY A 344 4.64 -10.68 14.98
CA GLY A 344 3.63 -11.74 14.90
C GLY A 344 3.36 -12.21 13.45
N GLY A 345 4.36 -12.15 12.58
CA GLY A 345 4.26 -12.57 11.17
C GLY A 345 3.65 -11.52 10.23
N LYS A 346 3.27 -10.34 10.72
CA LYS A 346 2.68 -9.25 9.90
C LYS A 346 3.34 -7.91 10.18
N CYS A 347 3.18 -6.97 9.27
CA CYS A 347 3.61 -5.59 9.47
C CYS A 347 2.53 -4.62 8.95
N ALA A 348 1.72 -4.10 9.88
CA ALA A 348 0.62 -3.21 9.55
C ALA A 348 1.06 -1.91 8.84
N PRO A 349 2.12 -1.18 9.28
CA PRO A 349 2.59 -0.02 8.54
C PRO A 349 2.98 -0.37 7.10
N LYS A 350 3.77 -1.44 6.91
CA LYS A 350 4.15 -1.92 5.57
C LYS A 350 2.92 -2.18 4.70
N ALA A 351 1.92 -2.87 5.23
CA ALA A 351 0.67 -3.14 4.54
C ALA A 351 -0.06 -1.85 4.12
N ASP A 352 -0.17 -0.89 5.02
CA ASP A 352 -0.90 0.36 4.78
C ASP A 352 -0.21 1.25 3.73
N PHE A 353 1.13 1.37 3.78
CA PHE A 353 1.88 2.16 2.80
C PHE A 353 1.92 1.50 1.41
N LEU A 354 2.01 0.17 1.33
CA LEU A 354 1.87 -0.55 0.06
C LEU A 354 0.46 -0.42 -0.53
N ASN A 355 -0.57 -0.44 0.32
CA ASN A 355 -1.95 -0.20 -0.10
C ASN A 355 -2.19 1.25 -0.54
N LEU A 356 -1.56 2.23 0.11
CA LEU A 356 -1.55 3.62 -0.33
C LEU A 356 -0.89 3.75 -1.70
N LEU A 357 0.24 3.09 -1.92
CA LEU A 357 0.91 3.09 -3.22
C LEU A 357 0.02 2.47 -4.31
N ASP A 358 -0.63 1.33 -4.04
CA ASP A 358 -1.66 0.77 -4.94
C ASP A 358 -2.74 1.81 -5.27
N TYR A 359 -3.30 2.48 -4.25
CA TYR A 359 -4.34 3.48 -4.45
C TYR A 359 -3.88 4.63 -5.36
N LEU A 360 -2.69 5.16 -5.11
CA LEU A 360 -2.10 6.23 -5.91
C LEU A 360 -1.91 5.75 -7.36
N GLU A 361 -1.38 4.55 -7.58
CA GLU A 361 -1.24 3.96 -8.91
C GLU A 361 -2.59 3.80 -9.64
N GLU A 362 -3.69 3.50 -8.94
CA GLU A 362 -5.00 3.36 -9.59
C GLU A 362 -5.69 4.68 -9.94
N HIS A 363 -5.43 5.71 -9.15
CA HIS A 363 -6.12 7.01 -9.24
C HIS A 363 -5.24 8.10 -9.84
N SER A 364 -4.14 7.70 -10.48
CA SER A 364 -3.23 8.60 -11.13
C SER A 364 -2.52 7.98 -12.33
N ASP A 365 -1.85 8.83 -13.10
CA ASP A 365 -0.94 8.43 -14.18
C ASP A 365 0.39 7.83 -13.70
N ILE A 366 0.60 7.56 -12.40
CA ILE A 366 1.79 6.81 -11.90
C ILE A 366 1.94 5.47 -12.64
N ARG A 367 0.84 4.89 -13.14
CA ARG A 367 0.88 3.67 -13.97
C ARG A 367 1.73 3.79 -15.22
N GLN A 368 1.94 4.99 -15.78
CA GLN A 368 2.71 5.18 -17.02
C GLN A 368 4.19 4.78 -16.85
N PHE A 369 4.65 4.58 -15.62
CA PHE A 369 5.99 4.09 -15.31
C PHE A 369 6.06 2.57 -15.18
N LYS A 370 4.94 1.84 -15.23
CA LYS A 370 5.02 0.38 -15.39
C LYS A 370 5.31 0.10 -16.86
N THR A 371 6.49 -0.42 -17.15
CA THR A 371 6.66 -1.28 -18.32
C THR A 371 5.58 -2.34 -18.21
N ALA A 372 4.70 -2.39 -19.21
CA ALA A 372 3.84 -3.53 -19.39
C ALA A 372 4.75 -4.75 -19.47
N GLU A 373 4.71 -5.60 -18.46
CA GLU A 373 4.55 -7.03 -18.65
C GLU A 373 4.56 -7.76 -17.31
N ASN A 374 3.83 -8.87 -17.35
CA ASN A 374 3.72 -9.91 -16.35
C ASN A 374 4.97 -9.99 -15.46
N LEU A 375 4.79 -10.13 -14.15
CA LEU A 375 5.73 -10.97 -13.41
C LEU A 375 5.94 -12.21 -14.29
N ASP A 376 7.19 -12.55 -14.59
CA ASP A 376 7.56 -13.87 -15.05
C ASP A 376 7.21 -14.86 -13.93
N LEU A 377 5.90 -15.06 -13.78
CA LEU A 377 5.27 -16.12 -13.03
C LEU A 377 5.58 -17.33 -13.86
N GLU A 378 6.53 -18.14 -13.41
CA GLU A 378 6.56 -19.53 -13.86
C GLU A 378 5.23 -20.16 -13.42
N ILE A 379 4.33 -20.17 -14.39
CA ILE A 379 3.02 -20.79 -14.41
C ILE A 379 3.28 -22.29 -14.59
N TYR A 380 3.01 -23.07 -13.53
CA TYR A 380 3.07 -24.53 -13.54
C TYR A 380 1.70 -25.14 -13.28
#